data_AF-A0A8T3WGK2-F1
#
_entry.id   AF-A0A8T3WGK2-F1
#
_cell.length_a   1.000
_cell.length_b   1.000
_cell.length_c   1.000
_cell.angle_alpha   90.00
_cell.angle_beta   90.00
_cell.angle_gamma   90.00
#
_symmetry.space_group_name_H-M   'P 1'
#
loop_
_entity.id
_entity.type
_entity.pdbx_description
1 polymer ?
#
loop_
_entity_poly.entity_id
_entity_poly.type
_entity_poly.pdbx_seq_one_letter_code
_entity_poly.pdbx_strand_id
1 'polypeptide(L)'
;MAEYNSVKDSGERQEFNTGARRDIQTGKGRFDLLPPRAIRRLAKHYENGAKKYGDRNWEKGMPLSRFMDSAMRHVFKTMEGQKDEDHLIAAAWNILCVAELQERIEEGLLPRELDDIGLLSNAADKKPKKKSPVNKKLIYVAGAYTAPTEIEFEKNVRTARDYALKACKMGFSVICPHMNTKEYERDGMTYEEIMENDFEQISRCDAIFMIPNWENSQGSLRERRLAIDLGIPVFYSFEELEKFKAEGKG
;
A
#
# COMPACT_ATOMS: atom_id res chain seq x y z
N MET A 1 8.64 -24.94 4.49
CA MET A 1 8.09 -24.72 5.84
C MET A 1 8.38 -23.27 6.20
N ALA A 2 7.44 -22.54 6.80
CA ALA A 2 7.72 -21.16 7.24
C ALA A 2 8.78 -21.22 8.36
N GLU A 3 9.96 -20.64 8.11
CA GLU A 3 11.03 -20.53 9.10
C GLU A 3 10.66 -19.45 10.12
N TYR A 4 10.40 -19.85 11.37
CA TYR A 4 10.10 -18.94 12.48
C TYR A 4 11.37 -18.73 13.32
N ASN A 5 12.35 -18.01 12.77
CA ASN A 5 13.65 -17.80 13.43
C ASN A 5 13.70 -16.56 14.35
N SER A 6 12.57 -15.88 14.59
CA SER A 6 12.56 -14.66 15.42
C SER A 6 11.23 -14.40 16.11
N VAL A 7 11.29 -13.96 17.37
CA VAL A 7 10.15 -13.40 18.11
C VAL A 7 9.97 -11.94 17.69
N LYS A 8 8.74 -11.55 17.34
CA LYS A 8 8.40 -10.15 17.05
C LYS A 8 8.52 -9.31 18.32
N ASP A 9 9.19 -8.17 18.20
CA ASP A 9 9.62 -7.34 19.33
C ASP A 9 9.08 -5.91 19.18
N SER A 10 8.34 -5.41 20.19
CA SER A 10 7.82 -4.05 20.21
C SER A 10 8.82 -2.97 20.66
N GLY A 11 10.02 -3.35 21.12
CA GLY A 11 11.05 -2.44 21.66
C GLY A 11 10.81 -1.96 23.09
N GLU A 12 9.64 -2.22 23.66
CA GLU A 12 9.24 -1.82 25.02
C GLU A 12 8.88 -3.05 25.88
N ARG A 13 9.32 -3.05 27.15
CA ARG A 13 9.20 -4.19 28.08
C ARG A 13 8.52 -3.81 29.38
N GLN A 14 7.69 -4.72 29.87
CA GLN A 14 7.27 -4.79 31.26
C GLN A 14 8.23 -5.72 32.02
N GLU A 15 8.82 -5.20 33.10
CA GLU A 15 9.64 -5.98 34.03
C GLU A 15 8.82 -6.34 35.28
N PHE A 16 8.96 -7.57 35.73
CA PHE A 16 8.33 -8.06 36.96
C PHE A 16 9.37 -8.20 38.07
N ASN A 17 8.94 -8.07 39.32
CA ASN A 17 9.83 -8.16 40.49
C ASN A 17 10.55 -9.52 40.61
N THR A 18 10.11 -10.54 39.86
CA THR A 18 10.75 -11.85 39.75
C THR A 18 11.91 -11.89 38.75
N GLY A 19 12.19 -10.79 38.05
CA GLY A 19 13.18 -10.70 36.97
C GLY A 19 12.63 -11.10 35.59
N ALA A 20 11.38 -11.56 35.49
CA ALA A 20 10.75 -11.85 34.21
C ALA A 20 10.54 -10.56 33.39
N ARG A 21 10.71 -10.65 32.07
CA ARG A 21 10.48 -9.55 31.12
C ARG A 21 9.52 -9.99 30.03
N ARG A 22 8.54 -9.16 29.70
CA ARG A 22 7.55 -9.42 28.63
C ARG A 22 7.28 -8.15 27.85
N ASP A 23 6.91 -8.26 26.58
CA ASP A 23 6.43 -7.11 25.82
C ASP A 23 5.24 -6.41 26.49
N ILE A 24 5.13 -5.11 26.24
CA ILE A 24 3.96 -4.32 26.63
C ILE A 24 2.66 -4.81 25.96
N GLN A 25 1.54 -4.55 26.64
CA GLN A 25 0.21 -5.02 26.24
C GLN A 25 -0.51 -4.06 25.25
N THR A 26 -0.03 -2.82 25.09
CA THR A 26 -0.66 -1.80 24.24
C THR A 26 -0.74 -2.24 22.77
N GLY A 27 -1.90 -2.04 22.15
CA GLY A 27 -2.14 -2.35 20.73
C GLY A 27 -2.37 -3.83 20.40
N LYS A 28 -2.32 -4.75 21.38
CA LYS A 28 -2.47 -6.21 21.17
C LYS A 28 -3.87 -6.75 21.47
N GLY A 29 -4.77 -5.90 21.96
CA GLY A 29 -6.10 -6.31 22.45
C GLY A 29 -6.07 -6.88 23.87
N ARG A 30 -7.22 -6.81 24.56
CA ARG A 30 -7.40 -7.26 25.95
C ARG A 30 -8.27 -8.51 26.03
N PHE A 31 -7.76 -9.62 25.51
CA PHE A 31 -8.45 -10.92 25.51
C PHE A 31 -8.80 -11.41 26.92
N ASP A 32 -8.02 -11.03 27.92
CA ASP A 32 -8.25 -11.31 29.33
C ASP A 32 -9.53 -10.66 29.90
N LEU A 33 -10.04 -9.62 29.23
CA LEU A 33 -11.28 -8.93 29.61
C LEU A 33 -12.53 -9.48 28.88
N LEU A 34 -12.38 -10.50 28.02
CA LEU A 34 -13.52 -11.09 27.33
C LEU A 34 -14.47 -11.77 28.34
N PRO A 35 -15.79 -11.58 28.25
CA PRO A 35 -16.76 -12.10 29.22
C PRO A 35 -16.90 -13.63 29.13
N PRO A 36 -16.28 -14.43 30.01
CA PRO A 36 -16.09 -15.87 29.74
C PRO A 36 -17.40 -16.65 29.68
N ARG A 37 -18.42 -16.19 30.43
CA ARG A 37 -19.76 -16.80 30.44
C ARG A 37 -20.48 -16.60 29.10
N ALA A 38 -20.38 -15.42 28.49
CA ALA A 38 -20.99 -15.15 27.19
C ALA A 38 -20.24 -15.88 26.07
N ILE A 39 -18.90 -15.88 26.11
CA ILE A 39 -18.08 -16.63 25.14
C ILE A 39 -18.39 -18.13 25.18
N ARG A 40 -18.60 -18.72 26.37
CA ARG A 40 -19.01 -20.12 26.48
C ARG A 40 -20.37 -20.40 25.83
N ARG A 41 -21.34 -19.50 25.99
CA ARG A 41 -22.66 -19.63 25.34
C ARG A 41 -22.52 -19.52 23.81
N LEU A 42 -21.71 -18.59 23.33
CA LEU A 42 -21.38 -18.46 21.90
C LEU A 42 -20.74 -19.73 21.34
N ALA A 43 -19.77 -20.31 22.06
CA ALA A 43 -19.16 -21.58 21.67
C ALA A 43 -20.20 -22.72 21.56
N LYS A 44 -21.17 -22.76 22.47
CA LYS A 44 -22.28 -23.73 22.39
C LYS A 44 -23.19 -23.48 21.17
N HIS A 45 -23.41 -22.22 20.82
CA HIS A 45 -24.14 -21.86 19.60
C HIS A 45 -23.42 -22.35 18.34
N TYR A 46 -22.09 -22.17 18.25
CA TYR A 46 -21.27 -22.75 17.18
C TYR A 46 -21.37 -24.28 17.13
N GLU A 47 -21.29 -24.97 18.28
CA GLU A 47 -21.43 -26.43 18.35
C GLU A 47 -22.79 -26.90 17.77
N ASN A 48 -23.87 -26.22 18.15
CA ASN A 48 -25.21 -26.55 17.65
C ASN A 48 -25.34 -26.28 16.14
N GLY A 49 -24.75 -25.18 15.65
CA GLY A 49 -24.69 -24.86 14.23
C GLY A 49 -23.91 -25.92 13.44
N ALA A 50 -22.75 -26.35 13.95
CA ALA A 50 -21.91 -27.38 13.33
C ALA A 50 -22.64 -28.73 13.26
N LYS A 51 -23.36 -29.14 14.32
CA LYS A 51 -24.21 -30.35 14.31
C LYS A 51 -25.28 -30.31 13.22
N LYS A 52 -25.84 -29.13 12.94
CA LYS A 52 -26.94 -28.97 11.98
C LYS A 52 -26.46 -28.80 10.54
N TYR A 53 -25.38 -28.05 10.31
CA TYR A 53 -24.95 -27.61 8.98
C TYR A 53 -23.54 -28.08 8.59
N GLY A 54 -22.86 -28.81 9.48
CA GLY A 54 -21.45 -29.21 9.34
C GLY A 54 -20.48 -28.13 9.81
N ASP A 55 -19.23 -28.54 10.01
CA ASP A 55 -18.15 -27.66 10.48
C ASP A 55 -17.90 -26.51 9.51
N ARG A 56 -17.61 -25.32 10.06
CA ARG A 56 -17.23 -24.10 9.32
C ARG A 56 -18.20 -23.69 8.21
N ASN A 57 -19.46 -24.15 8.23
CA ASN A 57 -20.42 -23.85 7.15
C ASN A 57 -20.66 -22.34 6.93
N TRP A 58 -20.64 -21.55 8.00
CA TRP A 58 -20.81 -20.10 7.94
C TRP A 58 -19.67 -19.40 7.16
N GLU A 59 -18.50 -20.00 7.06
CA GLU A 59 -17.33 -19.41 6.39
C GLU A 59 -17.44 -19.40 4.87
N LYS A 60 -18.37 -20.17 4.30
CA LYS A 60 -18.69 -20.17 2.87
C LYS A 60 -19.29 -18.83 2.41
N GLY A 61 -19.75 -18.01 3.35
CA GLY A 61 -20.36 -16.72 3.07
C GLY A 61 -21.83 -16.82 2.69
N MET A 62 -22.56 -15.75 2.97
CA MET A 62 -23.91 -15.44 2.48
C MET A 62 -24.07 -13.92 2.50
N PRO A 63 -25.07 -13.35 1.78
CA PRO A 63 -25.24 -11.90 1.75
C PRO A 63 -25.36 -11.31 3.17
N LEU A 64 -24.68 -10.19 3.43
CA LEU A 64 -24.60 -9.57 4.77
C LEU A 64 -25.99 -9.19 5.29
N SER A 65 -26.93 -8.84 4.41
CA SER A 65 -28.33 -8.64 4.77
C SER A 65 -28.95 -9.83 5.49
N ARG A 66 -28.58 -11.07 5.14
CA ARG A 66 -29.14 -12.30 5.73
C ARG A 66 -28.73 -12.46 7.18
N PHE A 67 -27.47 -12.16 7.50
CA PHE A 67 -27.01 -12.13 8.89
C PHE A 67 -27.69 -11.00 9.66
N MET A 68 -27.76 -9.80 9.08
CA MET A 68 -28.35 -8.63 9.74
C MET A 68 -29.83 -8.82 10.07
N ASP A 69 -30.60 -9.32 9.10
CA ASP A 69 -32.01 -9.67 9.24
C ASP A 69 -32.22 -10.76 10.31
N SER A 70 -31.37 -11.79 10.33
CA SER A 70 -31.40 -12.81 11.38
C SER A 70 -31.06 -12.24 12.76
N ALA A 71 -30.05 -11.38 12.85
CA ALA A 71 -29.68 -10.71 14.10
C ALA A 71 -30.85 -9.89 14.66
N MET A 72 -31.50 -9.08 13.84
CA MET A 72 -32.66 -8.26 14.24
C MET A 72 -33.80 -9.12 14.78
N ARG A 73 -34.16 -10.21 14.10
CA ARG A 73 -35.20 -11.13 14.60
C ARG A 73 -34.85 -11.69 15.98
N HIS A 74 -33.61 -12.12 16.19
CA HIS A 74 -33.19 -12.64 17.49
C HIS A 74 -33.17 -11.56 18.59
N VAL A 75 -32.87 -10.30 18.24
CA VAL A 75 -33.01 -9.16 19.15
C VAL A 75 -34.48 -8.98 19.56
N PHE A 76 -35.40 -8.94 18.60
CA PHE A 76 -36.84 -8.81 18.91
C PHE A 76 -37.36 -9.96 19.78
N LYS A 77 -37.00 -11.22 19.47
CA LYS A 77 -37.36 -12.37 20.32
C LYS A 77 -36.82 -12.25 21.74
N THR A 78 -35.61 -11.71 21.90
CA THR A 78 -35.03 -11.43 23.22
C THR A 78 -35.84 -10.37 23.96
N MET A 79 -36.23 -9.29 23.28
CA MET A 79 -37.05 -8.21 23.86
C MET A 79 -38.45 -8.69 24.26
N GLU A 80 -39.01 -9.65 23.53
CA GLU A 80 -40.28 -10.32 23.84
C GLU A 80 -40.15 -11.36 24.96
N GLY A 81 -38.93 -11.63 25.45
CA GLY A 81 -38.69 -12.58 26.53
C GLY A 81 -38.80 -14.04 26.12
N GLN A 82 -38.69 -14.37 24.84
CA GLN A 82 -38.65 -15.75 24.34
C GLN A 82 -37.39 -16.49 24.86
N LYS A 83 -37.54 -17.79 25.13
CA LYS A 83 -36.51 -18.63 25.79
C LYS A 83 -36.37 -20.04 25.20
N ASP A 84 -36.99 -20.31 24.05
CA ASP A 84 -36.90 -21.58 23.34
C ASP A 84 -35.50 -21.85 22.78
N GLU A 85 -34.70 -20.80 22.59
CA GLU A 85 -33.27 -20.87 22.32
C GLU A 85 -32.53 -19.68 22.96
N ASP A 86 -31.21 -19.67 22.85
CA ASP A 86 -30.38 -18.56 23.29
C ASP A 86 -30.37 -17.42 22.25
N HIS A 87 -31.49 -16.68 22.13
CA HIS A 87 -31.63 -15.63 21.11
C HIS A 87 -30.61 -14.51 21.26
N LEU A 88 -30.27 -14.09 22.48
CA LEU A 88 -29.29 -13.02 22.69
C LEU A 88 -27.92 -13.40 22.10
N ILE A 89 -27.52 -14.66 22.26
CA ILE A 89 -26.26 -15.16 21.70
C ILE A 89 -26.39 -15.44 20.21
N ALA A 90 -27.54 -15.89 19.72
CA ALA A 90 -27.78 -16.04 18.28
C ALA A 90 -27.71 -14.68 17.56
N ALA A 91 -28.24 -13.61 18.15
CA ALA A 91 -28.07 -12.25 17.65
C ALA A 91 -26.59 -11.85 17.62
N ALA A 92 -25.87 -12.03 18.74
CA ALA A 92 -24.45 -11.72 18.83
C ALA A 92 -23.61 -12.51 17.80
N TRP A 93 -23.94 -13.79 17.59
CA TRP A 93 -23.27 -14.64 16.60
C TRP A 93 -23.43 -14.09 15.18
N ASN A 94 -24.64 -13.66 14.80
CA ASN A 94 -24.88 -13.07 13.48
C ASN A 94 -24.08 -11.77 13.29
N ILE A 95 -24.04 -10.90 14.31
CA ILE A 95 -23.26 -9.66 14.25
C ILE A 95 -21.75 -9.93 14.15
N LEU A 96 -21.23 -10.92 14.89
CA LEU A 96 -19.84 -11.33 14.80
C LEU A 96 -19.51 -11.91 13.41
N CYS A 97 -20.41 -12.68 12.82
CA CYS A 97 -20.24 -13.19 11.45
C CYS A 97 -20.21 -12.04 10.43
N VAL A 98 -21.04 -11.01 10.58
CA VAL A 98 -20.97 -9.81 9.73
C VAL A 98 -19.60 -9.16 9.84
N ALA A 99 -19.11 -8.91 11.06
CA ALA A 99 -17.79 -8.28 11.27
C ALA A 99 -16.65 -9.10 10.65
N GLU A 100 -16.65 -10.42 10.81
CA GLU A 100 -15.66 -11.31 10.21
C GLU A 100 -15.75 -11.33 8.66
N LEU A 101 -16.96 -11.42 8.11
CA LEU A 101 -17.14 -11.42 6.66
C LEU A 101 -16.77 -10.08 6.04
N GLN A 102 -16.99 -8.96 6.75
CA GLN A 102 -16.52 -7.64 6.30
C GLN A 102 -15.01 -7.64 6.06
N GLU A 103 -14.21 -8.05 7.05
CA GLU A 103 -12.75 -8.16 6.92
C GLU A 103 -12.37 -9.11 5.77
N ARG A 104 -12.99 -10.29 5.70
CA ARG A 104 -12.69 -11.28 4.65
C ARG A 104 -13.06 -10.81 3.24
N ILE A 105 -14.12 -10.01 3.09
CA ILE A 105 -14.48 -9.40 1.80
C ILE A 105 -13.47 -8.30 1.44
N GLU A 106 -13.06 -7.46 2.40
CA GLU A 106 -12.04 -6.42 2.18
C GLU A 106 -10.66 -7.01 1.82
N GLU A 107 -10.30 -8.14 2.41
CA GLU A 107 -9.07 -8.90 2.10
C GLU A 107 -9.15 -9.69 0.78
N GLY A 108 -10.31 -9.73 0.11
CA GLY A 108 -10.51 -10.47 -1.13
C GLY A 108 -10.63 -11.99 -0.95
N LEU A 109 -10.83 -12.47 0.29
CA LEU A 109 -11.05 -13.88 0.61
C LEU A 109 -12.49 -14.34 0.35
N LEU A 110 -13.42 -13.40 0.22
CA LEU A 110 -14.82 -13.64 -0.11
C LEU A 110 -15.30 -12.68 -1.22
N PRO A 111 -16.31 -13.08 -2.02
CA PRO A 111 -16.82 -12.26 -3.10
C PRO A 111 -17.43 -10.93 -2.62
N ARG A 112 -17.19 -9.83 -3.35
CA ARG A 112 -17.66 -8.47 -3.00
C ARG A 112 -19.19 -8.36 -2.99
N GLU A 113 -19.86 -9.18 -3.80
CA GLU A 113 -21.32 -9.24 -3.95
C GLU A 113 -22.03 -9.70 -2.67
N LEU A 114 -21.29 -10.30 -1.72
CA LEU A 114 -21.85 -10.66 -0.42
C LEU A 114 -22.16 -9.44 0.44
N ASP A 115 -21.55 -8.27 0.21
CA ASP A 115 -21.97 -7.01 0.84
C ASP A 115 -23.09 -6.33 0.03
N ASP A 116 -24.26 -6.93 0.09
CA ASP A 116 -25.47 -6.53 -0.64
C ASP A 116 -26.20 -5.32 -0.04
N ILE A 117 -25.76 -4.86 1.14
CA ILE A 117 -26.32 -3.71 1.87
C ILE A 117 -25.35 -2.53 1.98
N GLY A 118 -24.19 -2.62 1.34
CA GLY A 118 -23.20 -1.55 1.28
C GLY A 118 -22.62 -1.17 2.64
N LEU A 119 -22.52 -2.14 3.58
CA LEU A 119 -21.89 -1.93 4.88
C LEU A 119 -20.41 -1.62 4.74
N LEU A 120 -19.76 -2.17 3.70
CA LEU A 120 -18.44 -1.72 3.30
C LEU A 120 -18.65 -0.46 2.46
N SER A 121 -18.69 0.70 3.15
CA SER A 121 -18.70 2.01 2.49
C SER A 121 -17.63 1.99 1.41
N ASN A 122 -17.98 2.22 0.14
CA ASN A 122 -17.12 2.06 -1.03
C ASN A 122 -15.63 2.20 -0.70
N ALA A 123 -14.97 1.09 -0.35
CA ALA A 123 -13.51 0.97 -0.42
C ALA A 123 -13.06 1.01 -1.89
N ALA A 124 -14.02 0.94 -2.84
CA ALA A 124 -13.83 1.33 -4.22
C ALA A 124 -13.69 2.87 -4.39
N ASP A 125 -14.36 3.70 -3.57
CA ASP A 125 -14.20 5.17 -3.56
C ASP A 125 -13.10 5.62 -2.59
N LYS A 126 -12.83 4.82 -1.56
CA LYS A 126 -11.63 4.89 -0.74
C LYS A 126 -10.68 3.81 -1.23
N LYS A 127 -10.09 4.03 -2.43
CA LYS A 127 -8.82 3.41 -2.84
C LYS A 127 -7.98 3.20 -1.58
N PRO A 128 -7.37 2.01 -1.36
CA PRO A 128 -6.60 1.75 -0.16
C PRO A 128 -5.76 2.99 0.13
N LYS A 129 -5.86 3.56 1.33
CA LYS A 129 -4.87 4.52 1.77
C LYS A 129 -3.56 3.75 1.79
N LYS A 130 -2.89 3.67 0.62
CA LYS A 130 -1.44 3.62 0.52
C LYS A 130 -1.02 4.57 1.63
N LYS A 131 -0.26 4.10 2.63
CA LYS A 131 0.55 4.99 3.49
C LYS A 131 0.97 6.12 2.56
N SER A 132 0.48 7.36 2.78
CA SER A 132 0.49 8.42 1.77
C SER A 132 1.77 8.26 0.96
N PRO A 133 1.70 7.94 -0.36
CA PRO A 133 2.92 7.70 -1.09
C PRO A 133 3.72 8.97 -0.87
N VAL A 134 4.91 8.79 -0.33
CA VAL A 134 5.88 9.85 -0.06
C VAL A 134 5.64 10.97 -1.08
N ASN A 135 5.04 12.10 -0.66
CA ASN A 135 4.48 13.14 -1.56
C ASN A 135 5.63 13.98 -2.13
N LYS A 136 6.53 13.30 -2.84
CA LYS A 136 7.69 13.87 -3.50
C LYS A 136 7.39 13.83 -4.99
N LYS A 137 7.52 14.99 -5.64
CA LYS A 137 7.49 15.06 -7.10
C LYS A 137 8.62 14.19 -7.68
N LEU A 138 8.32 13.48 -8.75
CA LEU A 138 9.23 12.62 -9.50
C LEU A 138 9.90 13.43 -10.61
N ILE A 139 11.22 13.53 -10.57
CA ILE A 139 12.01 14.32 -11.52
C ILE A 139 12.88 13.39 -12.35
N TYR A 140 12.86 13.55 -13.67
CA TYR A 140 13.80 12.92 -14.58
C TYR A 140 15.03 13.80 -14.76
N VAL A 141 16.24 13.28 -14.53
CA VAL A 141 17.49 14.04 -14.70
C VAL A 141 18.14 13.68 -16.03
N ALA A 142 18.08 14.60 -17.00
CA ALA A 142 18.56 14.38 -18.37
C ALA A 142 19.89 15.08 -18.64
N GLY A 143 20.76 14.42 -19.41
CA GLY A 143 22.08 14.92 -19.78
C GLY A 143 22.85 13.98 -20.70
N ALA A 144 24.01 14.42 -21.19
CA ALA A 144 24.88 13.58 -22.01
C ALA A 144 25.23 12.27 -21.29
N TYR A 145 24.97 11.13 -21.91
CA TYR A 145 25.35 9.80 -21.42
C TYR A 145 26.59 9.31 -22.16
N THR A 146 26.46 9.09 -23.46
CA THR A 146 27.54 8.65 -24.36
C THR A 146 28.64 9.71 -24.49
N ALA A 147 29.89 9.27 -24.62
CA ALA A 147 31.03 10.13 -24.90
C ALA A 147 32.07 9.39 -25.77
N PRO A 148 32.96 10.10 -26.50
CA PRO A 148 34.00 9.49 -27.32
C PRO A 148 35.02 8.65 -26.55
N THR A 149 35.23 8.96 -25.27
CA THR A 149 36.19 8.26 -24.41
C THR A 149 35.55 7.75 -23.14
N GLU A 150 36.05 6.64 -22.59
CA GLU A 150 35.57 6.07 -21.32
C GLU A 150 35.72 7.07 -20.16
N ILE A 151 36.78 7.87 -20.15
CA ILE A 151 37.01 8.91 -19.12
C ILE A 151 35.91 9.98 -19.16
N GLU A 152 35.52 10.43 -20.35
CA GLU A 152 34.44 11.41 -20.50
C GLU A 152 33.08 10.79 -20.21
N PHE A 153 32.88 9.52 -20.56
CA PHE A 153 31.68 8.76 -20.22
C PHE A 153 31.50 8.64 -18.70
N GLU A 154 32.55 8.24 -17.97
CA GLU A 154 32.52 8.17 -16.51
C GLU A 154 32.28 9.55 -15.88
N LYS A 155 32.85 10.61 -16.47
CA LYS A 155 32.61 11.99 -16.04
C LYS A 155 31.14 12.37 -16.20
N ASN A 156 30.51 12.03 -17.33
CA ASN A 156 29.09 12.25 -17.57
C ASN A 156 28.21 11.55 -16.53
N VAL A 157 28.47 10.25 -16.29
CA VAL A 157 27.73 9.45 -15.28
C VAL A 157 27.90 10.04 -13.88
N ARG A 158 29.12 10.45 -13.51
CA ARG A 158 29.39 11.08 -12.22
C ARG A 158 28.65 12.41 -12.07
N THR A 159 28.69 13.27 -13.09
CA THR A 159 27.94 14.53 -13.07
C THR A 159 26.45 14.29 -12.92
N ALA A 160 25.85 13.41 -13.73
CA ALA A 160 24.43 13.08 -13.62
C ALA A 160 24.05 12.54 -12.22
N ARG A 161 24.90 11.68 -11.64
CA ARG A 161 24.75 11.18 -10.26
C ARG A 161 24.75 12.29 -9.22
N ASP A 162 25.67 13.25 -9.32
CA ASP A 162 25.77 14.37 -8.36
C ASP A 162 24.52 15.25 -8.40
N TYR A 163 23.99 15.51 -9.60
CA TYR A 163 22.74 16.25 -9.79
C TYR A 163 21.52 15.48 -9.26
N ALA A 164 21.42 14.18 -9.57
CA ALA A 164 20.36 13.31 -9.06
C ALA A 164 20.37 13.24 -7.52
N LEU A 165 21.56 13.11 -6.91
CA LEU A 165 21.71 13.11 -5.46
C LEU A 165 21.27 14.45 -4.85
N LYS A 166 21.62 15.58 -5.48
CA LYS A 166 21.19 16.90 -5.02
C LYS A 166 19.67 17.05 -5.10
N ALA A 167 19.03 16.65 -6.19
CA ALA A 167 17.57 16.65 -6.31
C ALA A 167 16.90 15.75 -5.25
N CYS A 168 17.44 14.55 -5.00
CA CYS A 168 16.98 13.67 -3.91
C CYS A 168 17.08 14.35 -2.53
N LYS A 169 18.20 15.02 -2.23
CA LYS A 169 18.41 15.78 -0.97
C LYS A 169 17.46 16.97 -0.84
N MET A 170 17.09 17.59 -1.95
CA MET A 170 16.04 18.61 -2.01
C MET A 170 14.63 18.04 -1.80
N GLY A 171 14.48 16.72 -1.65
CA GLY A 171 13.21 16.08 -1.32
C GLY A 171 12.39 15.68 -2.54
N PHE A 172 13.01 15.54 -3.71
CA PHE A 172 12.38 14.89 -4.87
C PHE A 172 12.58 13.37 -4.85
N SER A 173 11.76 12.67 -5.62
CA SER A 173 12.09 11.33 -6.12
C SER A 173 12.75 11.50 -7.49
N VAL A 174 13.74 10.68 -7.85
CA VAL A 174 14.55 10.93 -9.05
C VAL A 174 14.69 9.68 -9.90
N ILE A 175 14.53 9.85 -11.21
CA ILE A 175 14.98 8.92 -12.25
C ILE A 175 16.23 9.53 -12.88
N CYS A 176 17.30 8.73 -12.98
CA CYS A 176 18.56 9.14 -13.59
C CYS A 176 18.98 8.03 -14.57
N PRO A 177 18.75 8.19 -15.89
CA PRO A 177 19.04 7.15 -16.89
C PRO A 177 20.50 6.71 -16.83
N HIS A 178 21.44 7.64 -16.58
CA HIS A 178 22.87 7.34 -16.43
C HIS A 178 23.20 6.29 -15.36
N MET A 179 22.31 6.09 -14.40
CA MET A 179 22.41 5.06 -13.35
C MET A 179 21.44 3.90 -13.57
N ASN A 180 20.25 4.17 -14.10
CA ASN A 180 19.17 3.20 -14.22
C ASN A 180 19.35 2.25 -15.41
N THR A 181 19.87 2.76 -16.53
CA THR A 181 20.07 2.01 -17.78
C THR A 181 21.55 1.83 -18.10
N LYS A 182 22.42 2.03 -17.10
CA LYS A 182 23.86 1.87 -17.29
C LYS A 182 24.17 0.45 -17.75
N GLU A 183 24.95 0.32 -18.82
CA GLU A 183 25.42 -0.96 -19.37
C GLU A 183 24.35 -1.77 -20.14
N TYR A 184 23.10 -1.30 -20.25
CA TYR A 184 22.04 -2.00 -20.99
C TYR A 184 22.39 -2.23 -22.48
N GLU A 185 23.12 -1.31 -23.11
CA GLU A 185 23.64 -1.51 -24.46
C GLU A 185 24.63 -2.68 -24.56
N ARG A 186 25.45 -2.88 -23.52
CA ARG A 186 26.39 -4.02 -23.45
C ARG A 186 25.67 -5.33 -23.19
N ASP A 187 24.53 -5.27 -22.50
CA ASP A 187 23.70 -6.42 -22.16
C ASP A 187 22.69 -6.77 -23.28
N GLY A 188 22.70 -6.03 -24.40
CA GLY A 188 22.00 -6.40 -25.63
C GLY A 188 20.75 -5.58 -25.97
N MET A 189 20.44 -4.50 -25.25
CA MET A 189 19.42 -3.55 -25.69
C MET A 189 19.97 -2.59 -26.74
N THR A 190 19.17 -2.28 -27.75
CA THR A 190 19.49 -1.24 -28.73
C THR A 190 19.29 0.16 -28.16
N TYR A 191 19.93 1.16 -28.78
CA TYR A 191 19.78 2.57 -28.41
C TYR A 191 18.30 3.01 -28.47
N GLU A 192 17.57 2.58 -29.49
CA GLU A 192 16.15 2.88 -29.69
C GLU A 192 15.26 2.27 -28.59
N GLU A 193 15.49 1.01 -28.19
CA GLU A 193 14.73 0.38 -27.10
C GLU A 193 14.98 1.07 -25.74
N ILE A 194 16.21 1.51 -25.49
CA ILE A 194 16.54 2.30 -24.29
C ILE A 194 15.81 3.63 -24.33
N MET A 195 15.81 4.32 -25.48
CA MET A 195 15.09 5.59 -25.64
C MET A 195 13.58 5.43 -25.49
N GLU A 196 12.99 4.33 -25.99
CA GLU A 196 11.57 4.03 -25.78
C GLU A 196 11.24 3.82 -24.29
N ASN A 197 12.09 3.10 -23.56
CA ASN A 197 11.97 2.96 -22.12
C ASN A 197 12.09 4.31 -21.40
N ASP A 198 13.06 5.15 -21.77
CA ASP A 198 13.29 6.46 -21.16
C ASP A 198 12.12 7.41 -21.41
N PHE A 199 11.54 7.39 -22.62
CA PHE A 199 10.34 8.15 -22.94
C PHE A 199 9.13 7.75 -22.08
N GLU A 200 8.98 6.45 -21.83
CA GLU A 200 7.92 5.93 -20.98
C GLU A 200 8.15 6.28 -19.50
N GLN A 201 9.41 6.40 -19.07
CA GLN A 201 9.73 6.93 -17.74
C GLN A 201 9.42 8.44 -17.65
N ILE A 202 9.81 9.22 -18.64
CA ILE A 202 9.54 10.67 -18.72
C ILE A 202 8.04 10.95 -18.67
N SER A 203 7.20 10.17 -19.38
CA SER A 203 5.74 10.37 -19.42
C SER A 203 5.05 10.28 -18.04
N ARG A 204 5.74 9.72 -17.03
CA ARG A 204 5.27 9.57 -15.64
C ARG A 204 5.91 10.55 -14.68
N CYS A 205 6.87 11.35 -15.13
CA CYS A 205 7.55 12.33 -14.29
C CYS A 205 6.73 13.63 -14.17
N ASP A 206 6.86 14.30 -13.03
CA ASP A 206 6.26 15.61 -12.78
C ASP A 206 7.03 16.73 -13.48
N ALA A 207 8.32 16.53 -13.73
CA ALA A 207 9.18 17.44 -14.51
C ALA A 207 10.46 16.74 -14.97
N ILE A 208 11.14 17.35 -15.94
CA ILE A 208 12.49 16.99 -16.37
C ILE A 208 13.48 18.10 -15.98
N PHE A 209 14.67 17.69 -15.54
CA PHE A 209 15.76 18.58 -15.18
C PHE A 209 16.95 18.34 -16.10
N MET A 210 17.31 19.36 -16.87
CA MET A 210 18.41 19.32 -17.82
C MET A 210 19.72 19.71 -17.13
N ILE A 211 20.69 18.81 -17.06
CA ILE A 211 22.02 19.10 -16.50
C ILE A 211 22.91 19.85 -17.52
N PRO A 212 24.00 20.49 -17.11
CA PRO A 212 24.84 21.27 -18.03
C PRO A 212 25.34 20.48 -19.24
N ASN A 213 25.42 21.17 -20.39
CA ASN A 213 25.81 20.62 -21.69
C ASN A 213 24.84 19.60 -22.30
N TRP A 214 23.59 19.55 -21.82
CA TRP A 214 22.54 18.70 -22.40
C TRP A 214 22.30 19.00 -23.89
N GLU A 215 22.55 20.23 -24.34
CA GLU A 215 22.37 20.69 -25.72
C GLU A 215 23.24 19.90 -26.71
N ASN A 216 24.35 19.33 -26.24
CA ASN A 216 25.28 18.55 -27.05
C ASN A 216 24.90 17.06 -27.12
N SER A 217 23.84 16.64 -26.42
CA SER A 217 23.39 15.26 -26.33
C SER A 217 22.14 15.04 -27.19
N GLN A 218 22.25 14.19 -28.22
CA GLN A 218 21.11 13.81 -29.06
C GLN A 218 19.98 13.15 -28.25
N GLY A 219 20.33 12.30 -27.28
CA GLY A 219 19.36 11.71 -26.36
C GLY A 219 18.62 12.78 -25.56
N SER A 220 19.34 13.71 -24.94
CA SER A 220 18.75 14.77 -24.12
C SER A 220 17.90 15.77 -24.91
N LEU A 221 18.27 16.04 -26.17
CA LEU A 221 17.44 16.83 -27.08
C LEU A 221 16.10 16.15 -27.35
N ARG A 222 16.09 14.82 -27.55
CA ARG A 222 14.87 14.03 -27.77
C ARG A 222 14.01 13.95 -26.51
N GLU A 223 14.61 13.68 -25.35
CA GLU A 223 13.92 13.66 -24.05
C GLU A 223 13.24 15.00 -23.76
N ARG A 224 13.97 16.11 -23.95
CA ARG A 224 13.40 17.46 -23.79
C ARG A 224 12.26 17.72 -24.76
N ARG A 225 12.41 17.31 -26.03
CA ARG A 225 11.37 17.51 -27.04
C ARG A 225 10.09 16.78 -26.63
N LEU A 226 10.20 15.52 -26.21
CA LEU A 226 9.07 14.75 -25.71
C LEU A 226 8.41 15.44 -24.51
N ALA A 227 9.19 15.89 -23.53
CA ALA A 227 8.66 16.58 -22.35
C ALA A 227 7.83 17.82 -22.75
N ILE A 228 8.32 18.61 -23.70
CA ILE A 228 7.59 19.77 -24.25
C ILE A 228 6.29 19.32 -24.93
N ASP A 229 6.35 18.29 -25.78
CA ASP A 229 5.19 17.79 -26.51
C ASP A 229 4.10 17.22 -25.58
N LEU A 230 4.49 16.68 -24.42
CA LEU A 230 3.59 16.18 -23.36
C LEU A 230 3.15 17.25 -22.35
N GLY A 231 3.65 18.48 -22.45
CA GLY A 231 3.38 19.55 -21.47
C GLY A 231 4.04 19.33 -20.11
N ILE A 232 5.09 18.51 -20.03
CA ILE A 232 5.88 18.26 -18.82
C ILE A 232 6.88 19.41 -18.65
N PRO A 233 6.91 20.10 -17.48
CA PRO A 233 7.84 21.20 -17.22
C PRO A 233 9.31 20.79 -17.37
N VAL A 234 10.10 21.67 -18.01
CA VAL A 234 11.54 21.52 -18.21
C VAL A 234 12.27 22.58 -17.42
N PHE A 235 13.21 22.17 -16.56
CA PHE A 235 14.00 23.05 -15.71
C PHE A 235 15.50 22.92 -16.00
N TYR A 236 16.24 24.00 -15.79
CA TYR A 236 17.68 24.09 -16.08
C TYR A 236 18.49 24.53 -14.86
N SER A 237 17.83 24.91 -13.76
CA SER A 237 18.45 25.35 -12.51
C SER A 237 17.73 24.80 -11.28
N PHE A 238 18.46 24.63 -10.17
CA PHE A 238 17.87 24.09 -8.94
C PHE A 238 16.90 25.08 -8.29
N GLU A 239 17.11 26.37 -8.52
CA GLU A 239 16.25 27.46 -8.09
C GLU A 239 14.85 27.34 -8.71
N GLU A 240 14.76 26.96 -9.99
CA GLU A 240 13.48 26.69 -10.66
C GLU A 240 12.81 25.43 -10.10
N LEU A 241 13.57 24.35 -9.88
CA LEU A 241 13.04 23.14 -9.24
C LEU A 241 12.50 23.44 -7.83
N GLU A 242 13.20 24.27 -7.05
CA GLU A 242 12.75 24.62 -5.71
C GLU A 242 11.43 25.40 -5.72
N LYS A 243 11.26 26.35 -6.65
CA LYS A 243 9.98 27.03 -6.87
C LYS A 243 8.87 26.05 -7.25
N PHE A 244 9.16 25.16 -8.22
CA PHE A 244 8.22 24.13 -8.65
C PHE A 244 7.78 23.20 -7.50
N LYS A 245 8.67 22.91 -6.55
CA LYS A 245 8.34 22.12 -5.35
C LYS A 245 7.33 22.84 -4.46
N ALA A 246 7.43 24.17 -4.34
CA ALA A 246 6.59 24.99 -3.47
C ALA A 246 5.17 25.17 -4.01
N GLU A 247 5.00 25.20 -5.33
CA GLU A 247 3.72 25.43 -6.02
C GLU A 247 2.67 24.32 -5.81
N GLY A 248 3.04 23.16 -5.27
CA GLY A 248 2.14 22.03 -5.00
C GLY A 248 1.65 21.87 -3.56
N LYS A 249 1.83 22.89 -2.70
CA LYS A 249 1.43 22.88 -1.27
C LYS A 249 0.19 23.72 -0.94
N GLY A 250 -0.61 24.09 -1.96
CA GLY A 250 -1.89 24.81 -1.81
C GLY A 250 -3.06 23.88 -1.53
#